data_AF-A0A3D1H4N9-F1
#
_entry.id   AF-A0A3D1H4N9-F1
#
_cell.length_a   1.000
_cell.length_b   1.000
_cell.length_c   1.000
_cell.angle_alpha   90.00
_cell.angle_beta   90.00
_cell.angle_gamma   90.00
#
_symmetry.space_group_name_H-M   'P 1'
#
loop_
_entity.id
_entity.type
_entity.pdbx_description
1 polymer ?
#
loop_
_entity_poly.entity_id
_entity_poly.type
_entity_poly.pdbx_seq_one_letter_code
_entity_poly.pdbx_strand_id
1 'polypeptide(L)'
;MKKIALHWQVIIALIIGIIYSVIAVQQGWVQFTADYIAPFGTIFINVLKLIAVPMVLFSIISGISSLKNIRQLGRVGVKTLSIYLATTITAILIGLLFVNIIKPGNFPSDASRLEKRVEYELWRSEHPNVPQLDDVHEISKPENAQLVASVRNRLSIQEMDETTADKLAKAMAEKKRGPLDKIVDIFPSNIFDALLSANMLQVIFFSIFFGVILMQIGKKDRKPVAKLVNGLNEVFIGMINAVIKIMPFFVFALMAGSLVASAGKDLAKLQEQLVFLMNYSWVLIVALVAVAFGLYPLLIHLFAKGMKFGTFIKGMSEAQLTAFSTSSSMATLPVTMDCVHDNLKVPKSITSFVLPIGATVNMDGTSLYQAVAVVALAQFHMIDLDFTQQMVIVLTATLASIGAAAVPSAGLVLMIVVLESVGLNPAWIAIILPVDRILDMCRTVVNVTGDAAVSVIISETENIEEIH
;
A
#
# COMPACT_ATOMS: atom_id res chain seq x y z
N MET A 1 10.09 -37.80 5.27
CA MET A 1 10.13 -36.76 4.20
C MET A 1 10.48 -35.43 4.86
N LYS A 2 11.48 -34.68 4.36
CA LYS A 2 11.79 -33.34 4.92
C LYS A 2 10.55 -32.45 4.72
N LYS A 3 10.02 -31.86 5.80
CA LYS A 3 8.93 -30.88 5.72
C LYS A 3 9.43 -29.72 4.87
N ILE A 4 8.70 -29.41 3.79
CA ILE A 4 8.98 -28.26 2.93
C ILE A 4 8.86 -26.99 3.79
N ALA A 5 9.82 -26.07 3.69
CA ALA A 5 9.78 -24.83 4.45
C ALA A 5 8.57 -23.97 4.05
N LEU A 6 8.03 -23.20 5.00
CA LEU A 6 6.74 -22.52 4.83
C LEU A 6 6.70 -21.58 3.62
N HIS A 7 7.76 -20.80 3.41
CA HIS A 7 7.86 -19.91 2.25
C HIS A 7 7.68 -20.64 0.91
N TRP A 8 8.21 -21.87 0.76
CA TRP A 8 8.00 -22.69 -0.44
C TRP A 8 6.55 -23.17 -0.56
N GLN A 9 5.90 -23.50 0.56
CA GLN A 9 4.48 -23.89 0.54
C GLN A 9 3.60 -22.74 0.06
N VAL A 10 3.90 -21.51 0.50
CA VAL A 10 3.16 -20.31 0.09
C VAL A 10 3.38 -20.00 -1.40
N ILE A 11 4.63 -20.09 -1.89
CA ILE A 11 4.93 -19.89 -3.32
C ILE A 11 4.18 -20.92 -4.18
N ILE A 12 4.18 -22.19 -3.78
CA ILE A 12 3.44 -23.24 -4.48
C ILE A 12 1.94 -22.94 -4.50
N ALA A 13 1.37 -22.56 -3.35
CA ALA A 13 -0.06 -22.23 -3.27
C ALA A 13 -0.45 -21.03 -4.15
N LEU A 14 0.42 -20.02 -4.23
CA LEU A 14 0.24 -18.86 -5.09
C LEU A 14 0.23 -19.26 -6.57
N ILE A 15 1.19 -20.07 -7.01
CA ILE A 15 1.27 -20.57 -8.40
C ILE A 15 0.03 -21.41 -8.74
N ILE A 16 -0.38 -22.30 -7.83
CA ILE A 16 -1.59 -23.12 -8.01
C ILE A 16 -2.83 -22.23 -8.10
N GLY A 17 -2.93 -21.17 -7.30
CA GLY A 17 -4.03 -20.21 -7.34
C GLY A 17 -4.14 -19.51 -8.70
N ILE A 18 -3.01 -19.07 -9.26
CA ILE A 18 -2.95 -18.44 -10.59
C ILE A 18 -3.41 -19.42 -11.68
N ILE A 19 -2.86 -20.65 -11.69
CA ILE A 19 -3.21 -21.68 -12.67
C ILE A 19 -4.71 -21.99 -12.58
N TYR A 20 -5.22 -22.15 -11.36
CA TYR A 20 -6.64 -22.37 -11.12
C TYR A 20 -7.50 -21.24 -11.69
N SER A 21 -7.15 -19.96 -11.46
CA SER A 21 -7.91 -18.82 -11.98
C SER A 21 -8.00 -18.81 -13.51
N VAL A 22 -6.89 -19.13 -14.21
CA VAL A 22 -6.90 -19.19 -15.68
C VAL A 22 -7.85 -20.28 -16.17
N ILE A 23 -7.80 -21.47 -15.56
CA ILE A 23 -8.70 -22.58 -15.88
C ILE A 23 -10.15 -22.19 -15.56
N ALA A 24 -10.40 -21.57 -14.41
CA ALA A 24 -11.73 -21.15 -13.98
C ALA A 24 -12.36 -20.14 -14.95
N VAL A 25 -11.58 -19.19 -15.48
CA VAL A 25 -12.06 -18.25 -16.51
C VAL A 25 -12.37 -18.98 -17.81
N GLN A 26 -11.50 -19.87 -18.27
CA GLN A 26 -11.70 -20.64 -19.52
C GLN A 26 -12.91 -21.57 -19.47
N GLN A 27 -13.15 -22.20 -18.31
CA GLN A 27 -14.22 -23.16 -18.09
C GLN A 27 -15.53 -22.52 -17.59
N GLY A 28 -15.56 -21.19 -17.43
CA GLY A 28 -16.74 -20.48 -16.93
C GLY A 28 -17.05 -20.70 -15.45
N TRP A 29 -16.10 -21.17 -14.64
CA TRP A 29 -16.22 -21.36 -13.18
C TRP A 29 -16.08 -20.07 -12.37
N VAL A 30 -16.27 -18.92 -13.01
CA VAL A 30 -16.13 -17.60 -12.40
C VAL A 30 -17.02 -17.48 -11.17
N GLN A 31 -18.31 -17.83 -11.32
CA GLN A 31 -19.29 -17.77 -10.25
C GLN A 31 -18.99 -18.77 -9.12
N PHE A 32 -18.63 -20.01 -9.46
CA PHE A 32 -18.24 -21.01 -8.47
C PHE A 32 -17.04 -20.56 -7.62
N THR A 33 -16.03 -19.97 -8.26
CA THR A 33 -14.85 -19.46 -7.56
C THR A 33 -15.23 -18.32 -6.63
N ALA A 34 -16.09 -17.41 -7.07
CA ALA A 34 -16.58 -16.30 -6.27
C ALA A 34 -17.39 -16.76 -5.04
N ASP A 35 -18.23 -17.79 -5.20
CA ASP A 35 -19.16 -18.22 -4.14
C ASP A 35 -18.54 -19.21 -3.15
N TYR A 36 -17.58 -20.04 -3.59
CA TYR A 36 -17.07 -21.17 -2.77
C TYR A 36 -15.58 -21.08 -2.43
N ILE A 37 -14.77 -20.35 -3.21
CA ILE A 37 -13.32 -20.27 -2.97
C ILE A 37 -12.95 -18.91 -2.39
N ALA A 38 -13.37 -17.82 -3.02
CA ALA A 38 -13.08 -16.46 -2.58
C ALA A 38 -13.45 -16.19 -1.10
N PRO A 39 -14.53 -16.76 -0.51
CA PRO A 39 -14.85 -16.54 0.90
C PRO A 39 -13.75 -16.99 1.87
N PHE A 40 -12.99 -18.04 1.55
CA PHE A 40 -11.86 -18.46 2.39
C PHE A 40 -10.76 -17.40 2.42
N GLY A 41 -10.56 -16.67 1.32
CA GLY A 41 -9.66 -15.54 1.29
C GLY A 41 -10.15 -14.38 2.17
N THR A 42 -11.45 -14.09 2.14
CA THR A 42 -12.06 -13.08 3.03
C THR A 42 -11.95 -13.48 4.51
N ILE A 43 -12.19 -14.75 4.84
CA ILE A 43 -12.01 -15.28 6.20
C ILE A 43 -10.57 -15.04 6.67
N PHE A 44 -9.58 -15.33 5.83
CA PHE A 44 -8.18 -15.12 6.17
C PHE A 44 -7.86 -13.66 6.49
N ILE A 45 -8.30 -12.72 5.64
CA ILE A 45 -8.13 -11.29 5.87
C ILE A 45 -8.79 -10.87 7.19
N ASN A 46 -10.00 -11.37 7.48
CA ASN A 46 -10.73 -11.05 8.71
C ASN A 46 -10.00 -11.55 9.95
N VAL A 47 -9.44 -12.77 9.92
CA VAL A 47 -8.65 -13.33 11.03
C VAL A 47 -7.38 -12.52 11.26
N LEU A 48 -6.66 -12.13 10.19
CA LEU A 48 -5.47 -11.28 10.33
C LEU A 48 -5.82 -9.90 10.90
N LYS A 49 -6.90 -9.27 10.43
CA LYS A 49 -7.40 -7.98 10.97
C LYS A 49 -7.81 -8.07 12.43
N LEU A 50 -8.50 -9.16 12.81
CA LEU A 50 -8.89 -9.45 14.20
C LEU A 50 -7.68 -9.50 15.13
N ILE A 51 -6.58 -10.09 14.67
CA ILE A 51 -5.35 -10.25 15.44
C ILE A 51 -4.53 -8.96 15.44
N ALA A 52 -4.44 -8.27 14.30
CA ALA A 52 -3.55 -7.12 14.13
C ALA A 52 -3.89 -5.96 15.06
N VAL A 53 -5.17 -5.55 15.12
CA VAL A 53 -5.56 -4.33 15.87
C VAL A 53 -5.24 -4.42 17.38
N PRO A 54 -5.69 -5.45 18.12
CA PRO A 54 -5.37 -5.57 19.54
C PRO A 54 -3.87 -5.83 19.77
N MET A 55 -3.21 -6.56 18.86
CA MET A 55 -1.79 -6.78 18.97
C MET A 55 -0.99 -5.50 18.86
N VAL A 56 -1.30 -4.60 17.92
CA VAL A 56 -0.65 -3.29 17.85
C VAL A 56 -0.76 -2.56 19.19
N LEU A 57 -1.95 -2.56 19.79
CA LEU A 57 -2.19 -1.96 21.10
C LEU A 57 -1.25 -2.54 22.17
N PHE A 58 -1.28 -3.86 22.38
CA PHE A 58 -0.50 -4.50 23.44
C PHE A 58 1.01 -4.52 23.14
N SER A 59 1.40 -4.70 21.88
CA SER A 59 2.78 -4.65 21.42
C SER A 59 3.40 -3.29 21.69
N ILE A 60 2.78 -2.18 21.26
CA ILE A 60 3.35 -0.84 21.47
C ILE A 60 3.47 -0.54 22.97
N ILE A 61 2.43 -0.82 23.76
CA ILE A 61 2.49 -0.60 25.22
C ILE A 61 3.61 -1.44 25.83
N SER A 62 3.70 -2.73 25.46
CA SER A 62 4.75 -3.65 25.92
C SER A 62 6.15 -3.12 25.54
N GLY A 63 6.35 -2.75 24.28
CA GLY A 63 7.59 -2.21 23.73
C GLY A 63 8.05 -0.95 24.45
N ILE A 64 7.16 0.02 24.66
CA ILE A 64 7.48 1.26 25.39
C ILE A 64 7.77 0.97 26.86
N SER A 65 7.00 0.06 27.48
CA SER A 65 7.20 -0.31 28.89
C SER A 65 8.53 -1.03 29.14
N SER A 66 9.16 -1.57 28.10
CA SER A 66 10.48 -2.20 28.15
C SER A 66 11.64 -1.21 27.99
N LEU A 67 11.38 0.03 27.54
CA LEU A 67 12.43 1.04 27.37
C LEU A 67 12.91 1.59 28.73
N LYS A 68 14.22 1.82 28.86
CA LYS A 68 14.81 2.35 30.10
C LYS A 68 14.52 3.84 30.30
N ASN A 69 14.38 4.61 29.23
CA ASN A 69 14.28 6.07 29.28
C ASN A 69 13.33 6.63 28.20
N ILE A 70 12.41 7.52 28.60
CA ILE A 70 11.47 8.22 27.70
C ILE A 70 12.22 9.08 26.65
N ARG A 71 13.39 9.63 26.98
CA ARG A 71 14.21 10.39 26.02
C ARG A 71 14.69 9.53 24.85
N GLN A 72 14.88 8.23 25.08
CA GLN A 72 15.23 7.27 24.03
C GLN A 72 14.05 7.06 23.07
N LEU A 73 12.81 6.99 23.59
CA LEU A 73 11.60 6.87 22.78
C LEU A 73 11.44 8.03 21.80
N GLY A 74 11.59 9.27 22.28
CA GLY A 74 11.46 10.47 21.44
C GLY A 74 12.48 10.48 20.30
N ARG A 75 13.73 10.11 20.59
CA ARG A 75 14.79 10.04 19.57
C ARG A 75 14.53 8.93 18.55
N VAL A 76 14.15 7.74 19.00
CA VAL A 76 13.78 6.60 18.14
C VAL A 76 12.62 7.01 17.22
N GLY A 77 11.55 7.58 17.78
CA GLY A 77 10.37 8.03 17.01
C GLY A 77 10.69 9.06 15.93
N VAL A 78 11.38 10.15 16.29
CA VAL A 78 11.75 11.20 15.32
C VAL A 78 12.64 10.64 14.22
N LYS A 79 13.61 9.79 14.56
CA LYS A 79 14.52 9.17 13.59
C LYS A 79 13.77 8.24 12.64
N THR A 80 12.88 7.40 13.17
CA THR A 80 12.02 6.52 12.37
C THR A 80 11.16 7.30 11.38
N LEU A 81 10.44 8.32 11.85
CA LEU A 81 9.59 9.15 10.98
C LEU A 81 10.40 9.91 9.93
N SER A 82 11.59 10.38 10.29
CA SER A 82 12.49 11.07 9.34
C SER A 82 12.98 10.12 8.25
N ILE A 83 13.35 8.88 8.61
CA ILE A 83 13.76 7.87 7.64
C ILE A 83 12.58 7.49 6.74
N TYR A 84 11.39 7.24 7.28
CA TYR A 84 10.20 6.93 6.47
C TYR A 84 9.85 8.04 5.49
N LEU A 85 9.87 9.30 5.93
CA LEU A 85 9.62 10.43 5.03
C LEU A 85 10.68 10.48 3.90
N ALA A 86 11.95 10.29 4.24
CA ALA A 86 13.03 10.29 3.26
C ALA A 86 12.94 9.10 2.28
N THR A 87 12.61 7.90 2.75
CA THR A 87 12.43 6.73 1.88
C THR A 87 11.24 6.89 0.97
N THR A 88 10.12 7.43 1.46
CA THR A 88 8.92 7.67 0.65
C THR A 88 9.18 8.68 -0.47
N ILE A 89 9.79 9.81 -0.16
CA ILE A 89 10.18 10.81 -1.17
C ILE A 89 11.14 10.18 -2.19
N THR A 90 12.14 9.43 -1.73
CA THR A 90 13.11 8.78 -2.62
C THR A 90 12.45 7.72 -3.51
N ALA A 91 11.52 6.93 -2.99
CA ALA A 91 10.76 5.94 -3.74
C ALA A 91 9.89 6.61 -4.82
N ILE A 92 9.21 7.71 -4.49
CA ILE A 92 8.46 8.51 -5.47
C ILE A 92 9.39 9.01 -6.58
N LEU A 93 10.55 9.58 -6.23
CA LEU A 93 11.51 10.09 -7.20
C LEU A 93 12.06 8.98 -8.12
N ILE A 94 12.30 7.78 -7.58
CA ILE A 94 12.67 6.59 -8.38
C ILE A 94 11.53 6.24 -9.34
N GLY A 95 10.28 6.21 -8.87
CA GLY A 95 9.11 5.98 -9.74
C GLY A 95 8.99 7.00 -10.87
N LEU A 96 9.10 8.29 -10.53
CA LEU A 96 9.10 9.39 -11.48
C LEU A 96 10.25 9.26 -12.50
N LEU A 97 11.45 8.87 -12.07
CA LEU A 97 12.56 8.62 -12.97
C LEU A 97 12.21 7.54 -14.01
N PHE A 98 11.72 6.38 -13.58
CA PHE A 98 11.40 5.28 -14.49
C PHE A 98 10.26 5.62 -15.46
N VAL A 99 9.17 6.26 -14.97
CA VAL A 99 8.02 6.59 -15.82
C VAL A 99 8.33 7.70 -16.84
N ASN A 100 9.21 8.65 -16.52
CA ASN A 100 9.61 9.70 -17.46
C ASN A 100 10.64 9.21 -18.50
N ILE A 101 11.47 8.22 -18.16
CA ILE A 101 12.40 7.59 -19.11
C ILE A 101 11.66 6.66 -20.07
N ILE A 102 10.82 5.77 -19.54
CA ILE A 102 10.18 4.71 -20.33
C ILE A 102 8.93 5.23 -21.05
N LYS A 103 8.23 6.20 -20.46
CA LYS A 103 6.98 6.80 -20.98
C LYS A 103 5.93 5.74 -21.36
N PRO A 104 5.47 4.90 -20.40
CA PRO A 104 4.54 3.80 -20.69
C PRO A 104 3.21 4.26 -21.34
N GLY A 105 2.80 5.51 -21.14
CA GLY A 105 1.60 6.06 -21.78
C GLY A 105 1.72 6.31 -23.29
N ASN A 106 2.93 6.21 -23.86
CA ASN A 106 3.17 6.43 -25.30
C ASN A 106 3.21 5.13 -26.12
N PHE A 107 3.12 3.97 -25.48
CA PHE A 107 3.11 2.68 -26.20
C PHE A 107 1.81 2.40 -26.98
N PRO A 108 0.62 2.79 -26.48
CA PRO A 108 -0.60 2.73 -27.28
C PRO A 108 -0.52 3.61 -28.53
N SER A 109 -1.28 3.28 -29.57
CA SER A 109 -1.30 4.00 -30.84
C SER A 109 -1.73 5.47 -30.68
N ASP A 110 -1.17 6.35 -31.52
CA ASP A 110 -1.52 7.78 -31.51
C ASP A 110 -3.02 8.02 -31.76
N ALA A 111 -3.68 7.17 -32.55
CA ALA A 111 -5.13 7.24 -32.75
C ALA A 111 -5.91 6.97 -31.46
N SER A 112 -5.51 5.96 -30.67
CA SER A 112 -6.14 5.67 -29.37
C SER A 112 -5.86 6.78 -28.35
N ARG A 113 -4.65 7.32 -28.35
CA ARG A 113 -4.25 8.43 -27.47
C ARG A 113 -4.97 9.73 -27.82
N LEU A 114 -5.18 10.01 -29.11
CA LEU A 114 -5.96 11.16 -29.58
C LEU A 114 -7.42 11.06 -29.14
N GLU A 115 -8.02 9.87 -29.22
CA GLU A 115 -9.36 9.62 -28.69
C GLU A 115 -9.44 9.93 -27.18
N LYS A 116 -8.43 9.50 -26.42
CA LYS A 116 -8.32 9.81 -24.97
C LYS A 116 -8.11 11.29 -24.70
N ARG A 117 -7.31 11.98 -25.52
CA ARG A 117 -7.11 13.42 -25.45
C ARG A 117 -8.43 14.17 -25.66
N VAL A 118 -9.22 13.77 -26.65
CA VAL A 118 -10.56 14.33 -26.90
C VAL A 118 -11.51 14.07 -25.73
N GLU A 119 -11.49 12.87 -25.13
CA GLU A 119 -12.27 12.56 -23.92
C GLU A 119 -11.91 13.51 -22.76
N TYR A 120 -10.63 13.80 -22.55
CA TYR A 120 -10.16 14.73 -21.53
C TYR A 120 -10.63 16.17 -21.78
N GLU A 121 -10.46 16.69 -23.00
CA GLU A 121 -10.85 18.05 -23.34
C GLU A 121 -12.36 18.27 -23.23
N LEU A 122 -13.17 17.27 -23.61
CA LEU A 122 -14.62 17.29 -23.40
C LEU A 122 -14.96 17.32 -21.91
N TRP A 123 -14.38 16.44 -21.10
CA TRP A 123 -14.58 16.44 -19.65
C TRP A 123 -14.19 17.79 -19.02
N ARG A 124 -13.04 18.35 -19.41
CA ARG A 124 -12.58 19.66 -18.91
C ARG A 124 -13.55 20.79 -19.28
N SER A 125 -14.16 20.75 -20.47
CA SER A 125 -15.13 21.77 -20.89
C SER A 125 -16.38 21.83 -19.98
N GLU A 126 -16.70 20.73 -19.30
CA GLU A 126 -17.78 20.65 -18.31
C GLU A 126 -17.32 21.03 -16.89
N HIS A 127 -16.01 21.16 -16.65
CA HIS A 127 -15.39 21.42 -15.35
C HIS A 127 -14.53 22.70 -15.37
N PRO A 128 -15.13 23.90 -15.41
CA PRO A 128 -14.41 25.17 -15.63
C PRO A 128 -13.41 25.55 -14.51
N ASN A 129 -13.51 24.91 -13.33
CA ASN A 129 -12.60 25.15 -12.21
C ASN A 129 -11.28 24.36 -12.30
N VAL A 130 -11.14 23.46 -13.29
CA VAL A 130 -9.93 22.65 -13.46
C VAL A 130 -8.89 23.45 -14.25
N PRO A 131 -7.64 23.58 -13.74
CA PRO A 131 -6.60 24.34 -14.43
C PRO A 131 -6.25 23.70 -15.78
N GLN A 132 -5.97 24.56 -16.75
CA GLN A 132 -5.43 24.13 -18.04
C GLN A 132 -3.97 23.69 -17.87
N LEU A 133 -3.64 22.48 -18.33
CA LEU A 133 -2.31 21.92 -18.17
C LEU A 133 -1.39 22.20 -19.36
N ASP A 134 -1.96 22.43 -20.54
CA ASP A 134 -1.24 22.71 -21.79
C ASP A 134 -2.10 23.50 -22.79
N ASP A 135 -1.49 24.00 -23.87
CA ASP A 135 -2.15 24.81 -24.89
C ASP A 135 -2.76 23.99 -26.05
N VAL A 136 -2.83 22.66 -25.91
CA VAL A 136 -3.33 21.75 -26.96
C VAL A 136 -4.86 21.69 -26.95
N HIS A 137 -5.49 21.85 -28.12
CA HIS A 137 -6.95 21.88 -28.29
C HIS A 137 -7.40 21.02 -29.49
N GLU A 138 -7.37 19.70 -29.32
CA GLU A 138 -7.77 18.74 -30.36
C GLU A 138 -9.26 18.82 -30.71
N ILE A 139 -10.13 19.21 -29.77
CA ILE A 139 -11.58 19.35 -30.02
C ILE A 139 -11.91 20.50 -30.98
N SER A 140 -11.01 21.48 -31.11
CA SER A 140 -11.22 22.67 -31.94
C SER A 140 -10.81 22.45 -33.41
N LYS A 141 -10.07 21.38 -33.69
CA LYS A 141 -9.55 21.11 -35.04
C LYS A 141 -10.63 20.52 -35.94
N PRO A 142 -10.84 21.06 -37.16
CA PRO A 142 -11.86 20.55 -38.08
C PRO A 142 -11.68 19.07 -38.45
N GLU A 143 -10.43 18.60 -38.53
CA GLU A 143 -10.08 17.21 -38.84
C GLU A 143 -10.59 16.19 -37.80
N ASN A 144 -10.75 16.62 -36.55
CA ASN A 144 -11.20 15.75 -35.45
C ASN A 144 -12.72 15.81 -35.21
N ALA A 145 -13.48 16.64 -35.97
CA ALA A 145 -14.89 16.90 -35.68
C ALA A 145 -15.77 15.62 -35.62
N GLN A 146 -15.50 14.64 -36.49
CA GLN A 146 -16.20 13.35 -36.48
C GLN A 146 -15.87 12.50 -35.24
N LEU A 147 -14.60 12.50 -34.82
CA LEU A 147 -14.15 11.82 -33.61
C LEU A 147 -14.75 12.47 -32.36
N VAL A 148 -14.78 13.81 -32.29
CA VAL A 148 -15.39 14.54 -31.17
C VAL A 148 -16.88 14.19 -31.03
N ALA A 149 -17.61 14.13 -32.14
CA ALA A 149 -19.02 13.77 -32.12
C ALA A 149 -19.26 12.31 -31.64
N SER A 150 -18.43 11.36 -32.09
CA SER A 150 -18.56 9.96 -31.69
C SER A 150 -18.21 9.74 -30.21
N VAL A 151 -17.15 10.39 -29.72
CA VAL A 151 -16.72 10.36 -28.32
C VAL A 151 -17.79 10.97 -27.41
N ARG A 152 -18.32 12.14 -27.76
CA ARG A 152 -19.38 12.81 -26.99
C ARG A 152 -20.62 11.94 -26.85
N ASN A 153 -21.06 11.32 -27.94
CA ASN A 153 -22.20 10.39 -27.90
C ASN A 153 -21.93 9.20 -26.98
N ARG A 154 -20.73 8.61 -27.03
CA ARG A 154 -20.36 7.50 -26.14
C ARG A 154 -20.37 7.92 -24.67
N LEU A 155 -19.79 9.07 -24.33
CA LEU A 155 -19.75 9.58 -22.94
C LEU A 155 -21.15 9.84 -22.39
N SER A 156 -22.10 10.24 -23.23
CA SER A 156 -23.50 10.44 -22.80
C SER A 156 -24.28 9.14 -22.51
N ILE A 157 -23.80 8.00 -23.00
CA ILE A 157 -24.45 6.68 -22.86
C ILE A 157 -23.75 5.81 -21.81
N GLN A 158 -22.47 6.08 -21.53
CA GLN A 158 -21.66 5.26 -20.64
C GLN A 158 -21.86 5.67 -19.18
N GLU A 159 -22.64 4.88 -18.44
CA GLU A 159 -22.75 5.04 -16.98
C GLU A 159 -21.42 4.72 -16.30
N MET A 160 -21.09 5.51 -15.27
CA MET A 160 -19.89 5.30 -14.47
C MET A 160 -20.03 4.04 -13.63
N ASP A 161 -19.02 3.16 -13.67
CA ASP A 161 -18.99 1.91 -12.89
C ASP A 161 -19.18 2.18 -11.39
N GLU A 162 -19.99 1.34 -10.73
CA GLU A 162 -20.37 1.49 -9.32
C GLU A 162 -19.14 1.53 -8.38
N THR A 163 -18.10 0.75 -8.67
CA THR A 163 -16.85 0.73 -7.89
C THR A 163 -16.10 2.05 -8.03
N THR A 164 -16.13 2.65 -9.22
CA THR A 164 -15.50 3.94 -9.47
C THR A 164 -16.29 5.06 -8.79
N ALA A 165 -17.62 4.99 -8.83
CA ALA A 165 -18.51 5.94 -8.15
C ALA A 165 -18.33 5.93 -6.62
N ASP A 166 -18.27 4.75 -5.99
CA ASP A 166 -18.02 4.63 -4.54
C ASP A 166 -16.66 5.23 -4.13
N LYS A 167 -15.60 4.97 -4.92
CA LYS A 167 -14.27 5.55 -4.67
C LYS A 167 -14.25 7.06 -4.83
N LEU A 168 -14.94 7.59 -5.84
CA LEU A 168 -15.08 9.03 -6.04
C LEU A 168 -15.82 9.69 -4.87
N ALA A 169 -16.90 9.08 -4.39
CA ALA A 169 -17.65 9.57 -3.24
C ALA A 169 -16.79 9.61 -1.96
N LYS A 170 -16.01 8.55 -1.71
CA LYS A 170 -15.06 8.48 -0.59
C LYS A 170 -13.97 9.55 -0.68
N ALA A 171 -13.38 9.76 -1.85
CA ALA A 171 -12.38 10.80 -2.05
C ALA A 171 -12.94 12.23 -1.90
N MET A 172 -14.17 12.47 -2.37
CA MET A 172 -14.86 13.75 -2.18
C MET A 172 -15.17 14.03 -0.71
N ALA A 173 -15.45 12.99 0.10
CA ALA A 173 -15.61 13.14 1.54
C ALA A 173 -14.29 13.56 2.22
N GLU A 174 -13.16 12.98 1.80
CA GLU A 174 -11.82 13.38 2.27
C GLU A 174 -11.44 14.82 1.86
N LYS A 175 -11.83 15.27 0.66
CA LYS A 175 -11.52 16.63 0.19
C LYS A 175 -12.16 17.75 1.01
N LYS A 176 -13.30 17.48 1.66
CA LYS A 176 -13.98 18.47 2.53
C LYS A 176 -13.23 18.71 3.84
N ARG A 177 -12.19 17.93 4.13
CA ARG A 177 -11.42 17.99 5.37
C ARG A 177 -10.28 19.02 5.24
N GLY A 178 -10.05 19.78 6.30
CA GLY A 178 -8.97 20.77 6.38
C GLY A 178 -7.59 20.11 6.50
N PRO A 179 -6.50 20.84 6.20
CA PRO A 179 -5.14 20.31 6.26
C PRO A 179 -4.71 19.84 7.67
N LEU A 180 -5.33 20.40 8.73
CA LEU A 180 -5.08 20.02 10.11
C LEU A 180 -5.94 18.84 10.58
N ASP A 181 -6.97 18.45 9.83
CA ASP A 181 -7.87 17.36 10.24
C ASP A 181 -7.12 16.03 10.34
N LYS A 182 -6.11 15.81 9.49
CA LYS A 182 -5.22 14.64 9.58
C LYS A 182 -4.43 14.59 10.89
N ILE A 183 -4.08 15.74 11.45
CA ILE A 183 -3.42 15.82 12.76
C ILE A 183 -4.45 15.55 13.86
N VAL A 184 -5.66 16.09 13.73
CA VAL A 184 -6.77 15.83 14.68
C VAL A 184 -7.13 14.35 14.70
N ASP A 185 -7.12 13.68 13.55
CA ASP A 185 -7.44 12.25 13.40
C ASP A 185 -6.48 11.32 14.17
N ILE A 186 -5.28 11.80 14.54
CA ILE A 186 -4.35 11.07 15.41
C ILE A 186 -4.93 10.88 16.81
N PHE A 187 -5.77 11.81 17.27
CA PHE A 187 -6.28 11.87 18.63
C PHE A 187 -7.70 11.26 18.70
N PRO A 188 -7.87 10.02 19.20
CA PRO A 188 -9.20 9.44 19.35
C PRO A 188 -10.02 10.17 20.40
N SER A 189 -11.31 10.39 20.11
CA SER A 189 -12.30 10.78 21.13
C SER A 189 -12.66 9.61 22.03
N ASN A 190 -12.58 8.37 21.52
CA ASN A 190 -12.87 7.13 22.25
C ASN A 190 -11.99 5.98 21.74
N ILE A 191 -11.30 5.29 22.65
CA ILE A 191 -10.44 4.15 22.29
C ILE A 191 -11.23 2.94 21.78
N PHE A 192 -12.44 2.69 22.29
CA PHE A 192 -13.26 1.56 21.83
C PHE A 192 -13.73 1.77 20.40
N ASP A 193 -14.07 3.01 20.04
CA ASP A 193 -14.42 3.37 18.66
C ASP A 193 -13.21 3.18 17.74
N ALA A 194 -12.03 3.67 18.13
CA ALA A 194 -10.79 3.47 17.37
C ALA A 194 -10.48 1.98 17.12
N LEU A 195 -10.72 1.12 18.11
CA LEU A 195 -10.56 -0.34 17.98
C LEU A 195 -11.62 -0.97 17.07
N LEU A 196 -12.89 -0.56 17.18
CA LEU A 196 -13.99 -1.07 16.37
C LEU A 196 -13.87 -0.66 14.90
N SER A 197 -13.52 0.59 14.64
CA SER A 197 -13.32 1.15 13.31
C SER A 197 -11.96 0.82 12.71
N ALA A 198 -11.10 0.09 13.45
CA ALA A 198 -9.74 -0.24 13.06
C ALA A 198 -8.90 0.99 12.64
N ASN A 199 -9.09 2.13 13.32
CA ASN A 199 -8.29 3.33 13.07
C ASN A 199 -6.92 3.20 13.75
N MET A 200 -5.93 2.73 12.99
CA MET A 200 -4.62 2.37 13.53
C MET A 200 -3.83 3.54 14.07
N LEU A 201 -3.91 4.72 13.46
CA LEU A 201 -3.18 5.89 13.93
C LEU A 201 -3.64 6.30 15.33
N GLN A 202 -4.94 6.22 15.58
CA GLN A 202 -5.54 6.47 16.89
C GLN A 202 -5.16 5.40 17.92
N VAL A 203 -5.20 4.12 17.54
CA VAL A 203 -4.77 3.01 18.41
C VAL A 203 -3.29 3.17 18.76
N ILE A 204 -2.43 3.52 17.79
CA ILE A 204 -1.01 3.79 17.99
C ILE A 204 -0.80 4.94 18.96
N PHE A 205 -1.46 6.09 18.73
CA PHE A 205 -1.35 7.25 19.62
C PHE A 205 -1.74 6.90 21.07
N PHE A 206 -2.90 6.26 21.26
CA PHE A 206 -3.34 5.82 22.57
C PHE A 206 -2.32 4.88 23.22
N SER A 207 -1.82 3.91 22.47
CA SER A 207 -0.82 2.93 22.95
C SER A 207 0.48 3.61 23.38
N ILE A 208 0.94 4.58 22.62
CA ILE A 208 2.14 5.37 22.95
C ILE A 208 1.91 6.17 24.22
N PHE A 209 0.81 6.92 24.28
CA PHE A 209 0.46 7.73 25.44
C PHE A 209 0.32 6.87 26.70
N PHE A 210 -0.43 5.76 26.60
CA PHE A 210 -0.60 4.79 27.68
C PHE A 210 0.74 4.21 28.14
N GLY A 211 1.59 3.77 27.19
CA GLY A 211 2.91 3.22 27.49
C GLY A 211 3.82 4.23 28.21
N VAL A 212 3.81 5.50 27.78
CA VAL A 212 4.59 6.57 28.41
C VAL A 212 4.10 6.86 29.83
N ILE A 213 2.78 6.97 30.05
CA ILE A 213 2.23 7.18 31.40
C ILE A 213 2.50 5.98 32.29
N LEU A 214 2.38 4.75 31.78
CA LEU A 214 2.71 3.52 32.51
C LEU A 214 4.17 3.50 32.99
N MET A 215 5.09 4.14 32.27
CA MET A 215 6.49 4.31 32.68
C MET A 215 6.68 5.35 33.79
N GLN A 216 5.77 6.31 33.92
CA GLN A 216 5.83 7.41 34.89
C GLN A 216 5.15 7.08 36.22
N ILE A 217 4.22 6.11 36.26
CA ILE A 217 3.56 5.70 37.51
C ILE A 217 4.48 4.85 38.40
N GLY A 218 4.12 4.76 39.69
CA GLY A 218 4.90 4.04 40.70
C GLY A 218 5.06 2.55 40.37
N LYS A 219 6.23 1.97 40.73
CA LYS A 219 6.57 0.55 40.46
C LYS A 219 5.51 -0.45 40.97
N LYS A 220 4.83 -0.12 42.07
CA LYS A 220 3.77 -0.95 42.66
C LYS A 220 2.60 -1.16 41.69
N ASP A 221 2.16 -0.09 41.04
CA ASP A 221 0.99 -0.10 40.15
C ASP A 221 1.38 -0.44 38.71
N ARG A 222 2.60 -0.08 38.28
CA ARG A 222 3.12 -0.43 36.95
C ARG A 222 3.24 -1.93 36.72
N LYS A 223 3.80 -2.68 37.70
CA LYS A 223 4.11 -4.10 37.55
C LYS A 223 2.92 -4.98 37.13
N PRO A 224 1.76 -4.94 37.80
CA PRO A 224 0.62 -5.77 37.42
C PRO A 224 0.08 -5.43 36.03
N VAL A 225 0.00 -4.14 35.68
CA VAL A 225 -0.46 -3.68 34.37
C VAL A 225 0.50 -4.13 33.26
N ALA A 226 1.80 -3.93 33.44
CA ALA A 226 2.81 -4.37 32.48
C ALA A 226 2.80 -5.90 32.29
N LYS A 227 2.61 -6.68 33.37
CA LYS A 227 2.52 -8.14 33.28
C LYS A 227 1.29 -8.59 32.49
N LEU A 228 0.14 -7.94 32.69
CA LEU A 228 -1.07 -8.21 31.92
C LEU A 228 -0.86 -7.89 30.43
N VAL A 229 -0.35 -6.70 30.12
CA VAL A 229 -0.08 -6.26 28.74
C VAL A 229 0.87 -7.23 28.05
N ASN A 230 1.97 -7.60 28.71
CA ASN A 230 2.94 -8.55 28.15
C ASN A 230 2.30 -9.92 27.92
N GLY A 231 1.52 -10.43 28.87
CA GLY A 231 0.80 -11.70 28.71
C GLY A 231 -0.19 -11.69 27.55
N LEU A 232 -0.95 -10.60 27.39
CA LEU A 232 -1.84 -10.43 26.24
C LEU A 232 -1.06 -10.38 24.92
N ASN A 233 0.07 -9.66 24.89
CA ASN A 233 0.93 -9.61 23.72
C ASN A 233 1.41 -11.01 23.29
N GLU A 234 1.88 -11.83 24.24
CA GLU A 234 2.29 -13.22 23.95
C GLU A 234 1.13 -14.08 23.43
N VAL A 235 -0.09 -13.90 23.96
CA VAL A 235 -1.28 -14.61 23.46
C VAL A 235 -1.55 -14.24 22.00
N PHE A 236 -1.51 -12.95 21.66
CA PHE A 236 -1.72 -12.51 20.28
C PHE A 236 -0.63 -13.05 19.35
N ILE A 237 0.64 -13.06 19.77
CA ILE A 237 1.74 -13.71 19.02
C ILE A 237 1.46 -15.20 18.79
N GLY A 238 0.97 -15.90 19.81
CA GLY A 238 0.54 -17.30 19.69
C GLY A 238 -0.59 -17.51 18.66
N MET A 239 -1.55 -16.57 18.59
CA MET A 239 -2.62 -16.61 17.58
C MET A 239 -2.07 -16.45 16.16
N ILE A 240 -1.06 -15.61 15.94
CA ILE A 240 -0.37 -15.47 14.63
C ILE A 240 0.20 -16.81 14.21
N ASN A 241 0.95 -17.44 15.12
CA ASN A 241 1.64 -18.69 14.86
C ASN A 241 0.68 -19.83 14.48
N ALA A 242 -0.57 -19.79 14.96
CA ALA A 242 -1.62 -20.70 14.53
C ALA A 242 -2.08 -20.41 13.08
N VAL A 243 -2.29 -19.14 12.74
CA VAL A 243 -2.74 -18.70 11.41
C VAL A 243 -1.68 -18.96 10.34
N ILE A 244 -0.41 -18.68 10.64
CA ILE A 244 0.75 -18.91 9.76
C ILE A 244 0.81 -20.36 9.26
N LYS A 245 0.44 -21.35 10.09
CA LYS A 245 0.46 -22.77 9.72
C LYS A 245 -0.54 -23.14 8.62
N ILE A 246 -1.64 -22.41 8.51
CA ILE A 246 -2.72 -22.66 7.53
C ILE A 246 -2.63 -21.69 6.34
N MET A 247 -1.70 -20.73 6.40
CA MET A 247 -1.52 -19.67 5.41
C MET A 247 -1.51 -20.16 3.94
N PRO A 248 -0.79 -21.23 3.53
CA PRO A 248 -0.76 -21.64 2.13
C PRO A 248 -2.15 -21.88 1.52
N PHE A 249 -3.07 -22.49 2.27
CA PHE A 249 -4.45 -22.71 1.82
C PHE A 249 -5.19 -21.39 1.56
N PHE A 250 -5.05 -20.43 2.46
CA PHE A 250 -5.69 -19.13 2.33
C PHE A 250 -5.09 -18.27 1.21
N VAL A 251 -3.77 -18.36 1.01
CA VAL A 251 -3.10 -17.71 -0.13
C VAL A 251 -3.65 -18.24 -1.45
N PHE A 252 -3.79 -19.56 -1.60
CA PHE A 252 -4.42 -20.16 -2.78
C PHE A 252 -5.82 -19.57 -3.02
N ALA A 253 -6.67 -19.52 -1.99
CA ALA A 253 -8.04 -19.05 -2.13
C ALA A 253 -8.14 -17.55 -2.47
N LEU A 254 -7.26 -16.72 -1.88
CA LEU A 254 -7.14 -15.30 -2.21
C LEU A 254 -6.71 -15.08 -3.66
N MET A 255 -5.71 -15.81 -4.13
CA MET A 255 -5.23 -15.72 -5.51
C MET A 255 -6.31 -16.17 -6.50
N ALA A 256 -6.98 -17.29 -6.20
CA ALA A 256 -8.05 -17.83 -7.01
C ALA A 256 -9.20 -16.81 -7.22
N GLY A 257 -9.70 -16.24 -6.11
CA GLY A 257 -10.82 -15.29 -6.15
C GLY A 257 -10.48 -13.94 -6.78
N SER A 258 -9.31 -13.38 -6.46
CA SER A 258 -8.95 -12.04 -6.91
C SER A 258 -8.67 -11.93 -8.41
N LEU A 259 -8.08 -12.96 -9.02
CA LEU A 259 -7.81 -12.98 -10.46
C LEU A 259 -9.06 -13.25 -11.29
N VAL A 260 -9.95 -14.12 -10.81
CA VAL A 260 -11.22 -14.40 -11.47
C VAL A 260 -12.13 -13.17 -11.49
N ALA A 261 -12.13 -12.37 -10.43
CA ALA A 261 -12.88 -11.11 -10.36
C ALA A 261 -12.38 -10.04 -11.35
N SER A 262 -11.15 -10.16 -11.85
CA SER A 262 -10.51 -9.14 -12.70
C SER A 262 -10.64 -9.41 -14.21
N ALA A 263 -11.30 -10.50 -14.63
CA ALA A 263 -11.41 -10.88 -16.04
C ALA A 263 -12.62 -10.20 -16.74
N GLY A 264 -12.35 -9.18 -17.58
CA GLY A 264 -13.35 -8.43 -18.38
C GLY A 264 -13.81 -9.11 -19.70
N LYS A 265 -14.74 -8.48 -20.45
CA LYS A 265 -15.54 -9.11 -21.55
C LYS A 265 -15.55 -8.42 -22.95
N ASP A 266 -14.68 -7.48 -23.30
CA ASP A 266 -14.75 -6.82 -24.64
C ASP A 266 -13.37 -6.64 -25.31
N LEU A 267 -13.13 -7.30 -26.46
CA LEU A 267 -11.80 -7.76 -26.91
C LEU A 267 -10.97 -6.77 -27.74
N ALA A 268 -11.58 -5.86 -28.51
CA ALA A 268 -10.85 -5.00 -29.46
C ALA A 268 -10.36 -3.68 -28.83
N LYS A 269 -11.22 -3.00 -28.05
CA LYS A 269 -10.79 -1.86 -27.23
C LYS A 269 -9.92 -2.29 -26.05
N LEU A 270 -10.04 -3.55 -25.62
CA LEU A 270 -9.12 -4.17 -24.68
C LEU A 270 -7.69 -4.08 -25.16
N GLN A 271 -7.41 -4.29 -26.46
CA GLN A 271 -6.03 -4.52 -26.91
C GLN A 271 -5.13 -3.30 -26.66
N GLU A 272 -5.56 -2.10 -27.06
CA GLU A 272 -4.80 -0.87 -26.83
C GLU A 272 -4.75 -0.51 -25.33
N GLN A 273 -5.84 -0.74 -24.60
CA GLN A 273 -5.86 -0.56 -23.13
C GLN A 273 -4.94 -1.55 -22.42
N LEU A 274 -4.85 -2.79 -22.90
CA LEU A 274 -3.95 -3.81 -22.37
C LEU A 274 -2.50 -3.48 -22.67
N VAL A 275 -2.20 -2.94 -23.87
CA VAL A 275 -0.84 -2.45 -24.18
C VAL A 275 -0.45 -1.37 -23.18
N PHE A 276 -1.32 -0.38 -22.92
CA PHE A 276 -1.09 0.61 -21.87
C PHE A 276 -0.85 -0.05 -20.51
N LEU A 277 -1.79 -0.89 -20.07
CA LEU A 277 -1.78 -1.52 -18.75
C LEU A 277 -0.56 -2.41 -18.52
N MET A 278 -0.13 -3.16 -19.51
CA MET A 278 1.05 -4.03 -19.43
C MET A 278 2.34 -3.22 -19.31
N ASN A 279 2.51 -2.18 -20.14
CA ASN A 279 3.69 -1.32 -20.07
C ASN A 279 3.74 -0.52 -18.77
N TYR A 280 2.60 0.04 -18.35
CA TYR A 280 2.46 0.70 -17.05
C TYR A 280 2.81 -0.25 -15.89
N SER A 281 2.23 -1.45 -15.87
CA SER A 281 2.47 -2.44 -14.83
C SER A 281 3.94 -2.87 -14.78
N TRP A 282 4.56 -3.04 -15.95
CA TRP A 282 5.98 -3.37 -16.07
C TRP A 282 6.87 -2.27 -15.46
N VAL A 283 6.67 -1.02 -15.86
CA VAL A 283 7.43 0.14 -15.34
C VAL A 283 7.30 0.22 -13.82
N LEU A 284 6.08 0.07 -13.31
CA LEU A 284 5.83 0.10 -11.88
C LEU A 284 6.55 -1.04 -11.14
N ILE A 285 6.45 -2.27 -11.63
CA ILE A 285 7.11 -3.43 -11.03
C ILE A 285 8.63 -3.22 -11.01
N VAL A 286 9.22 -2.74 -12.11
CA VAL A 286 10.65 -2.43 -12.18
C VAL A 286 11.04 -1.37 -11.16
N ALA A 287 10.25 -0.30 -11.01
CA ALA A 287 10.51 0.73 -10.02
C ALA A 287 10.38 0.21 -8.57
N LEU A 288 9.37 -0.62 -8.27
CA LEU A 288 9.21 -1.28 -6.98
C LEU A 288 10.39 -2.22 -6.67
N VAL A 289 10.84 -2.99 -7.66
CA VAL A 289 12.03 -3.84 -7.55
C VAL A 289 13.29 -3.01 -7.30
N ALA A 290 13.45 -1.86 -7.98
CA ALA A 290 14.57 -0.95 -7.74
C ALA A 290 14.58 -0.37 -6.32
N VAL A 291 13.42 -0.11 -5.73
CA VAL A 291 13.32 0.27 -4.31
C VAL A 291 13.70 -0.91 -3.41
N ALA A 292 13.08 -2.08 -3.61
CA ALA A 292 13.26 -3.25 -2.75
C ALA A 292 14.69 -3.82 -2.78
N PHE A 293 15.32 -3.84 -3.95
CA PHE A 293 16.62 -4.47 -4.20
C PHE A 293 17.75 -3.47 -4.53
N GLY A 294 17.44 -2.18 -4.61
CA GLY A 294 18.43 -1.11 -4.74
C GLY A 294 18.45 -0.21 -3.52
N LEU A 295 17.36 0.54 -3.27
CA LEU A 295 17.29 1.54 -2.21
C LEU A 295 17.48 0.91 -0.81
N TYR A 296 16.67 -0.07 -0.44
CA TYR A 296 16.77 -0.68 0.90
C TYR A 296 18.10 -1.38 1.17
N PRO A 297 18.65 -2.23 0.29
CA PRO A 297 19.99 -2.76 0.47
C PRO A 297 21.07 -1.69 0.60
N LEU A 298 20.98 -0.59 -0.17
CA LEU A 298 21.91 0.53 -0.03
C LEU A 298 21.80 1.15 1.37
N LEU A 299 20.59 1.42 1.86
CA LEU A 299 20.39 1.99 3.20
C LEU A 299 20.87 1.04 4.31
N ILE A 300 20.60 -0.26 4.19
CA ILE A 300 21.10 -1.27 5.12
C ILE A 300 22.63 -1.30 5.10
N HIS A 301 23.26 -1.28 3.91
CA HIS A 301 24.71 -1.27 3.80
C HIS A 301 25.35 -0.01 4.43
N LEU A 302 24.72 1.15 4.26
CA LEU A 302 25.22 2.42 4.77
C LEU A 302 25.04 2.56 6.29
N PHE A 303 23.88 2.17 6.83
CA PHE A 303 23.49 2.48 8.21
C PHE A 303 23.40 1.27 9.15
N ALA A 304 23.33 0.04 8.63
CA ALA A 304 23.21 -1.19 9.40
C ALA A 304 24.34 -2.16 9.07
N LYS A 305 25.59 -1.77 9.37
CA LYS A 305 26.81 -2.50 9.00
C LYS A 305 26.85 -3.95 9.53
N GLY A 306 26.14 -4.25 10.63
CA GLY A 306 25.99 -5.60 11.16
C GLY A 306 25.14 -6.54 10.30
N MET A 307 24.34 -6.02 9.36
CA MET A 307 23.35 -6.79 8.60
C MET A 307 23.74 -6.94 7.12
N LYS A 308 23.85 -8.19 6.66
CA LYS A 308 24.01 -8.49 5.22
C LYS A 308 22.65 -8.57 4.55
N PHE A 309 22.52 -8.00 3.35
CA PHE A 309 21.26 -8.00 2.61
C PHE A 309 20.70 -9.40 2.33
N GLY A 310 21.56 -10.39 2.02
CA GLY A 310 21.11 -11.77 1.83
C GLY A 310 20.48 -12.38 3.09
N THR A 311 21.00 -12.04 4.27
CA THR A 311 20.41 -12.45 5.56
C THR A 311 19.08 -11.74 5.78
N PHE A 312 19.01 -10.44 5.47
CA PHE A 312 17.80 -9.65 5.57
C PHE A 312 16.64 -10.23 4.75
N ILE A 313 16.86 -10.45 3.45
CA ILE A 313 15.82 -11.00 2.56
C ILE A 313 15.41 -12.41 3.00
N LYS A 314 16.37 -13.26 3.39
CA LYS A 314 16.04 -14.60 3.87
C LYS A 314 15.19 -14.57 5.13
N GLY A 315 15.51 -13.68 6.07
CA GLY A 315 14.75 -13.50 7.32
C GLY A 315 13.35 -12.90 7.12
N MET A 316 13.16 -12.12 6.05
CA MET A 316 11.89 -11.46 5.71
C MET A 316 10.99 -12.27 4.77
N SER A 317 11.47 -13.36 4.20
CA SER A 317 10.78 -14.10 3.13
C SER A 317 9.35 -14.50 3.48
N GLU A 318 9.08 -14.92 4.73
CA GLU A 318 7.74 -15.30 5.17
C GLU A 318 6.80 -14.08 5.22
N ALA A 319 7.22 -13.00 5.87
CA ALA A 319 6.46 -11.74 5.90
C ALA A 319 6.22 -11.18 4.49
N GLN A 320 7.20 -11.22 3.59
CA GLN A 320 7.03 -10.76 2.20
C GLN A 320 6.00 -11.60 1.44
N LEU A 321 5.97 -12.92 1.62
CA LEU A 321 4.98 -13.78 0.98
C LEU A 321 3.57 -13.59 1.56
N THR A 322 3.46 -13.38 2.87
CA THR A 322 2.19 -12.99 3.51
C THR A 322 1.72 -11.62 3.00
N ALA A 323 2.62 -10.65 2.87
CA ALA A 323 2.30 -9.32 2.36
C ALA A 323 1.78 -9.38 0.92
N PHE A 324 2.46 -10.16 0.07
CA PHE A 324 2.03 -10.37 -1.31
C PHE A 324 0.63 -10.97 -1.35
N SER A 325 0.40 -12.07 -0.64
CA SER A 325 -0.88 -12.79 -0.71
C SER A 325 -2.05 -12.01 -0.11
N THR A 326 -1.84 -11.31 1.00
CA THR A 326 -2.90 -10.58 1.72
C THR A 326 -3.19 -9.21 1.10
N SER A 327 -2.21 -8.60 0.44
CA SER A 327 -2.26 -7.21 -0.03
C SER A 327 -2.60 -6.21 1.08
N SER A 328 -2.15 -6.49 2.32
CA SER A 328 -2.36 -5.58 3.46
C SER A 328 -1.16 -5.59 4.40
N SER A 329 -0.53 -4.43 4.58
CA SER A 329 0.58 -4.25 5.53
C SER A 329 0.12 -4.54 6.96
N MET A 330 -1.09 -4.10 7.33
CA MET A 330 -1.66 -4.33 8.66
C MET A 330 -1.99 -5.79 8.92
N ALA A 331 -2.54 -6.50 7.93
CA ALA A 331 -2.78 -7.94 8.05
C ALA A 331 -1.46 -8.72 8.21
N THR A 332 -0.37 -8.19 7.67
CA THR A 332 0.96 -8.83 7.69
C THR A 332 1.85 -8.39 8.85
N LEU A 333 1.49 -7.30 9.55
CA LEU A 333 2.26 -6.76 10.66
C LEU A 333 2.60 -7.80 11.74
N PRO A 334 1.65 -8.65 12.18
CA PRO A 334 1.94 -9.80 13.04
C PRO A 334 3.14 -10.65 12.58
N VAL A 335 3.10 -11.14 11.33
CA VAL A 335 4.15 -11.99 10.75
C VAL A 335 5.47 -11.24 10.59
N THR A 336 5.37 -9.94 10.29
CA THR A 336 6.52 -9.04 10.14
C THR A 336 7.25 -8.87 11.47
N MET A 337 6.52 -8.67 12.56
CA MET A 337 7.12 -8.54 13.89
C MET A 337 7.91 -9.79 14.29
N ASP A 338 7.35 -10.97 14.06
CA ASP A 338 8.03 -12.25 14.34
C ASP A 338 9.27 -12.42 13.45
N CYS A 339 9.18 -12.15 12.14
CA CYS A 339 10.33 -12.26 11.23
C CYS A 339 11.47 -11.31 11.62
N VAL A 340 11.15 -10.05 11.94
CA VAL A 340 12.15 -9.04 12.26
C VAL A 340 12.77 -9.30 13.65
N HIS A 341 11.99 -9.81 14.60
CA HIS A 341 12.48 -10.16 15.92
C HIS A 341 13.29 -11.47 15.91
N ASP A 342 12.68 -12.57 15.46
CA ASP A 342 13.26 -13.90 15.58
C ASP A 342 14.32 -14.19 14.53
N ASN A 343 14.12 -13.76 13.28
CA ASN A 343 15.05 -14.04 12.20
C ASN A 343 16.12 -12.96 12.05
N LEU A 344 15.75 -11.68 12.17
CA LEU A 344 16.69 -10.56 12.01
C LEU A 344 17.32 -10.09 13.32
N LYS A 345 16.89 -10.63 14.47
CA LYS A 345 17.44 -10.34 15.80
C LYS A 345 17.31 -8.88 16.22
N VAL A 346 16.28 -8.19 15.73
CA VAL A 346 15.96 -6.84 16.18
C VAL A 346 15.23 -6.93 17.53
N PRO A 347 15.60 -6.11 18.53
CA PRO A 347 14.97 -6.12 19.85
C PRO A 347 13.46 -5.88 19.81
N LYS A 348 12.73 -6.55 20.71
CA LYS A 348 11.27 -6.42 20.82
C LYS A 348 10.81 -4.98 21.08
N SER A 349 11.63 -4.18 21.77
CA SER A 349 11.37 -2.76 22.05
C SER A 349 11.32 -1.90 20.77
N ILE A 350 12.06 -2.31 19.73
CA ILE A 350 12.10 -1.63 18.43
C ILE A 350 11.01 -2.17 17.52
N THR A 351 10.91 -3.50 17.37
CA THR A 351 9.90 -4.10 16.48
C THR A 351 8.48 -3.72 16.89
N SER A 352 8.20 -3.71 18.19
CA SER A 352 6.89 -3.35 18.74
C SER A 352 6.54 -1.86 18.61
N PHE A 353 7.49 -1.01 18.24
CA PHE A 353 7.28 0.42 18.10
C PHE A 353 7.38 0.88 16.64
N VAL A 354 8.46 0.50 15.95
CA VAL A 354 8.78 0.96 14.60
C VAL A 354 7.87 0.34 13.54
N LEU A 355 7.59 -0.97 13.63
CA LEU A 355 6.80 -1.68 12.62
C LEU A 355 5.32 -1.26 12.62
N PRO A 356 4.63 -1.14 13.77
CA PRO A 356 3.24 -0.69 13.76
C PRO A 356 3.07 0.74 13.25
N ILE A 357 4.01 1.64 13.57
CA ILE A 357 4.04 2.99 13.01
C ILE A 357 4.27 2.92 11.49
N GLY A 358 5.25 2.12 11.05
CA GLY A 358 5.56 1.91 9.64
C GLY A 358 4.36 1.45 8.82
N ALA A 359 3.61 0.47 9.32
CA ALA A 359 2.45 -0.09 8.63
C ALA A 359 1.33 0.94 8.31
N THR A 360 1.37 2.14 8.91
CA THR A 360 0.39 3.23 8.68
C THR A 360 1.00 4.50 8.08
N VAL A 361 2.30 4.74 8.30
CA VAL A 361 2.98 5.97 7.86
C VAL A 361 3.86 5.71 6.64
N ASN A 362 4.51 4.56 6.59
CA ASN A 362 5.50 4.22 5.57
C ASN A 362 4.85 3.41 4.44
N MET A 363 4.34 4.13 3.44
CA MET A 363 3.75 3.53 2.24
C MET A 363 4.56 3.85 0.97
N ASP A 364 5.85 3.53 0.98
CA ASP A 364 6.78 3.75 -0.14
C ASP A 364 6.23 3.20 -1.48
N GLY A 365 5.78 1.95 -1.49
CA GLY A 365 5.23 1.29 -2.66
C GLY A 365 3.92 1.93 -3.14
N THR A 366 3.06 2.38 -2.22
CA THR A 366 1.79 3.05 -2.56
C THR A 366 2.04 4.43 -3.16
N SER A 367 2.95 5.20 -2.57
CA SER A 367 3.27 6.56 -3.01
C SER A 367 4.01 6.55 -4.36
N LEU A 368 4.93 5.60 -4.54
CA LEU A 368 5.59 5.34 -5.82
C LEU A 368 4.55 4.97 -6.89
N TYR A 369 3.63 4.06 -6.58
CA TYR A 369 2.54 3.69 -7.49
C TYR A 369 1.69 4.89 -7.89
N GLN A 370 1.34 5.77 -6.95
CA GLN A 370 0.59 6.98 -7.25
C GLN A 370 1.31 7.86 -8.26
N ALA A 371 2.58 8.15 -8.01
CA ALA A 371 3.37 8.98 -8.91
C ALA A 371 3.50 8.38 -10.31
N VAL A 372 3.82 7.07 -10.40
CA VAL A 372 3.94 6.37 -11.69
C VAL A 372 2.60 6.35 -12.44
N ALA A 373 1.50 6.05 -11.75
CA ALA A 373 0.18 5.96 -12.38
C ALA A 373 -0.31 7.32 -12.90
N VAL A 374 -0.16 8.39 -12.11
CA VAL A 374 -0.59 9.73 -12.52
C VAL A 374 0.16 10.18 -13.78
N VAL A 375 1.48 10.02 -13.81
CA VAL A 375 2.29 10.41 -14.98
C VAL A 375 1.98 9.52 -16.18
N ALA A 376 1.83 8.20 -15.99
CA ALA A 376 1.51 7.28 -17.09
C ALA A 376 0.11 7.58 -17.69
N LEU A 377 -0.88 7.89 -16.85
CA LEU A 377 -2.22 8.28 -17.29
C LEU A 377 -2.20 9.60 -18.05
N ALA A 378 -1.44 10.60 -17.58
CA ALA A 378 -1.27 11.86 -18.30
C ALA A 378 -0.66 11.63 -19.70
N GLN A 379 0.44 10.85 -19.77
CA GLN A 379 1.08 10.48 -21.05
C GLN A 379 0.12 9.77 -22.01
N PHE A 380 -0.75 8.90 -21.49
CA PHE A 380 -1.76 8.18 -22.27
C PHE A 380 -2.83 9.11 -22.86
N HIS A 381 -3.12 10.22 -22.20
CA HIS A 381 -4.03 11.27 -22.68
C HIS A 381 -3.31 12.39 -23.45
N MET A 382 -2.06 12.17 -23.85
CA MET A 382 -1.22 13.16 -24.54
C MET A 382 -1.03 14.46 -23.74
N ILE A 383 -0.88 14.34 -22.42
CA ILE A 383 -0.57 15.44 -21.51
C ILE A 383 0.83 15.20 -20.96
N ASP A 384 1.74 16.13 -21.21
CA ASP A 384 3.08 16.12 -20.63
C ASP A 384 3.08 16.94 -19.34
N LEU A 385 3.29 16.28 -18.21
CA LEU A 385 3.37 16.96 -16.92
C LEU A 385 4.75 17.59 -16.73
N ASP A 386 4.76 18.90 -16.45
CA ASP A 386 5.98 19.65 -16.23
C ASP A 386 6.64 19.29 -14.88
N PHE A 387 7.84 19.80 -14.65
CA PHE A 387 8.57 19.55 -13.41
C PHE A 387 7.80 20.05 -12.18
N THR A 388 7.10 21.18 -12.28
CA THR A 388 6.35 21.78 -11.19
C THR A 388 5.19 20.88 -10.75
N GLN A 389 4.40 20.39 -11.69
CA GLN A 389 3.29 19.45 -11.47
C GLN A 389 3.80 18.14 -10.88
N GLN A 390 4.95 17.64 -11.36
CA GLN A 390 5.55 16.44 -10.78
C GLN A 390 6.00 16.66 -9.32
N MET A 391 6.48 17.85 -8.94
CA MET A 391 6.77 18.18 -7.54
C MET A 391 5.49 18.26 -6.68
N VAL A 392 4.39 18.76 -7.24
CA VAL A 392 3.07 18.71 -6.58
C VAL A 392 2.64 17.26 -6.35
N ILE A 393 2.87 16.35 -7.30
CA ILE A 393 2.63 14.90 -7.13
C ILE A 393 3.47 14.35 -5.99
N VAL A 394 4.76 14.69 -5.90
CA VAL A 394 5.62 14.22 -4.80
C VAL A 394 5.06 14.66 -3.44
N LEU A 395 4.74 15.94 -3.30
CA LEU A 395 4.20 16.49 -2.05
C LEU A 395 2.86 15.87 -1.67
N THR A 396 1.93 15.80 -2.62
CA THR A 396 0.56 15.32 -2.36
C THR A 396 0.52 13.82 -2.11
N ALA A 397 1.27 13.01 -2.86
CA ALA A 397 1.39 11.58 -2.61
C ALA A 397 2.02 11.30 -1.24
N THR A 398 3.09 12.02 -0.88
CA THR A 398 3.75 11.88 0.43
C THR A 398 2.82 12.28 1.59
N LEU A 399 2.02 13.34 1.44
CA LEU A 399 1.07 13.74 2.48
C LEU A 399 -0.17 12.83 2.51
N ALA A 400 -0.55 12.24 1.38
CA ALA A 400 -1.67 11.31 1.27
C ALA A 400 -1.34 9.95 1.87
N SER A 401 -0.08 9.50 1.81
CA SER A 401 0.33 8.22 2.38
C SER A 401 0.33 8.19 3.91
N ILE A 402 0.54 9.33 4.56
CA ILE A 402 0.54 9.42 6.03
C ILE A 402 -0.88 9.24 6.56
N GLY A 403 -1.07 8.20 7.40
CA GLY A 403 -2.35 7.95 8.06
C GLY A 403 -3.40 7.29 7.15
N ALA A 404 -3.00 6.88 5.94
CA ALA A 404 -3.85 6.08 5.08
C ALA A 404 -4.16 4.73 5.72
N ALA A 405 -5.39 4.24 5.56
CA ALA A 405 -5.75 2.91 6.00
C ALA A 405 -4.96 1.86 5.20
N ALA A 406 -4.18 1.01 5.88
CA ALA A 406 -3.42 -0.08 5.26
C ALA A 406 -4.31 -1.31 4.96
N VAL A 407 -5.40 -1.06 4.24
CA VAL A 407 -6.36 -2.05 3.75
C VAL A 407 -6.24 -2.21 2.23
N PRO A 408 -6.63 -3.37 1.67
CA PRO A 408 -6.55 -3.60 0.23
C PRO A 408 -7.25 -2.50 -0.57
N SER A 409 -6.66 -2.14 -1.72
CA SER A 409 -7.20 -1.14 -2.64
C SER A 409 -7.32 0.31 -2.10
N ALA A 410 -6.81 0.62 -0.91
CA ALA A 410 -6.82 1.98 -0.35
C ALA A 410 -6.02 2.98 -1.22
N GLY A 411 -4.98 2.50 -1.91
CA GLY A 411 -4.15 3.32 -2.81
C GLY A 411 -4.93 4.01 -3.93
N LEU A 412 -6.06 3.45 -4.37
CA LEU A 412 -6.90 4.03 -5.42
C LEU A 412 -7.73 5.24 -4.97
N VAL A 413 -8.16 5.27 -3.70
CA VAL A 413 -8.88 6.44 -3.15
C VAL A 413 -7.92 7.61 -3.01
N LEU A 414 -6.71 7.34 -2.52
CA LEU A 414 -5.65 8.34 -2.40
C LEU A 414 -5.17 8.85 -3.77
N MET A 415 -5.20 8.01 -4.81
CA MET A 415 -4.87 8.40 -6.18
C MET A 415 -5.74 9.55 -6.69
N ILE A 416 -7.03 9.57 -6.33
CA ILE A 416 -7.96 10.63 -6.74
C ILE A 416 -7.46 11.99 -6.26
N VAL A 417 -6.98 12.06 -5.01
CA VAL A 417 -6.42 13.29 -4.43
C VAL A 417 -5.20 13.75 -5.22
N VAL A 418 -4.33 12.82 -5.62
CA VAL A 418 -3.12 13.16 -6.40
C VAL A 418 -3.48 13.61 -7.81
N LEU A 419 -4.39 12.92 -8.52
CA LEU A 419 -4.87 13.31 -9.86
C LEU A 419 -5.48 14.71 -9.86
N GLU A 420 -6.38 14.98 -8.92
CA GLU A 420 -7.02 16.30 -8.82
C GLU A 420 -6.03 17.41 -8.47
N SER A 421 -5.01 17.12 -7.66
CA SER A 421 -4.01 18.12 -7.25
C SER A 421 -3.21 18.70 -8.42
N VAL A 422 -3.12 17.96 -9.53
CA VAL A 422 -2.50 18.39 -10.78
C VAL A 422 -3.51 18.62 -11.90
N GLY A 423 -4.81 18.71 -11.60
CA GLY A 423 -5.84 19.07 -12.58
C GLY A 423 -6.19 17.97 -13.59
N LEU A 424 -5.97 16.71 -13.25
CA LEU A 424 -6.34 15.57 -14.10
C LEU A 424 -7.69 14.98 -13.69
N ASN A 425 -8.32 14.24 -14.62
CA ASN A 425 -9.61 13.63 -14.39
C ASN A 425 -9.48 12.44 -13.41
N PRO A 426 -10.10 12.48 -12.23
CA PRO A 426 -10.01 11.40 -11.25
C PRO A 426 -10.69 10.10 -11.70
N ALA A 427 -11.62 10.15 -12.67
CA ALA A 427 -12.26 8.95 -13.22
C ALA A 427 -11.28 8.04 -13.98
N TRP A 428 -10.08 8.53 -14.33
CA TRP A 428 -9.05 7.71 -14.97
C TRP A 428 -8.55 6.54 -14.13
N ILE A 429 -8.82 6.54 -12.82
CA ILE A 429 -8.56 5.36 -11.97
C ILE A 429 -9.24 4.09 -12.50
N ALA A 430 -10.36 4.23 -13.23
CA ALA A 430 -11.07 3.10 -13.82
C ALA A 430 -10.20 2.36 -14.87
N ILE A 431 -9.29 3.07 -15.54
CA ILE A 431 -8.41 2.49 -16.57
C ILE A 431 -7.41 1.51 -15.92
N ILE A 432 -6.88 1.85 -14.74
CA ILE A 432 -5.86 1.04 -14.04
C ILE A 432 -6.45 0.00 -13.09
N LEU A 433 -7.74 0.09 -12.78
CA LEU A 433 -8.46 -0.81 -11.88
C LEU A 433 -8.24 -2.30 -12.19
N PRO A 434 -8.25 -2.76 -13.46
CA PRO A 434 -8.12 -4.20 -13.77
C PRO A 434 -6.78 -4.81 -13.33
N VAL A 435 -5.69 -4.04 -13.36
CA VAL A 435 -4.35 -4.52 -12.95
C VAL A 435 -4.00 -4.17 -11.51
N ASP A 436 -4.75 -3.24 -10.89
CA ASP A 436 -4.43 -2.71 -9.57
C ASP A 436 -4.28 -3.82 -8.53
N ARG A 437 -5.10 -4.86 -8.62
CA ARG A 437 -5.06 -5.96 -7.66
C ARG A 437 -3.70 -6.66 -7.60
N ILE A 438 -3.07 -6.89 -8.76
CA ILE A 438 -1.75 -7.52 -8.85
C ILE A 438 -0.68 -6.56 -8.34
N LEU A 439 -0.79 -5.29 -8.74
CA LEU A 439 0.15 -4.26 -8.33
C LEU A 439 0.07 -4.00 -6.82
N ASP A 440 -1.11 -4.10 -6.21
CA ASP A 440 -1.33 -3.97 -4.75
C ASP A 440 -0.51 -4.98 -3.94
N MET A 441 -0.45 -6.21 -4.42
CA MET A 441 0.37 -7.26 -3.81
C MET A 441 1.84 -6.84 -3.81
N CYS A 442 2.37 -6.39 -4.95
CA CYS A 442 3.75 -5.93 -5.07
C CYS A 442 4.04 -4.70 -4.20
N ARG A 443 3.14 -3.71 -4.17
CA ARG A 443 3.26 -2.51 -3.32
C ARG A 443 3.36 -2.87 -1.84
N THR A 444 2.50 -3.79 -1.40
CA THR A 444 2.46 -4.23 0.00
C THR A 444 3.78 -4.89 0.41
N VAL A 445 4.38 -5.70 -0.46
CA VAL A 445 5.70 -6.31 -0.22
C VAL A 445 6.77 -5.24 -0.01
N VAL A 446 6.81 -4.20 -0.84
CA VAL A 446 7.78 -3.11 -0.71
C VAL A 446 7.59 -2.36 0.61
N ASN A 447 6.36 -2.01 0.97
CA ASN A 447 6.05 -1.32 2.25
C ASN A 447 6.56 -2.13 3.46
N VAL A 448 6.19 -3.41 3.54
CA VAL A 448 6.60 -4.30 4.65
C VAL A 448 8.13 -4.49 4.67
N THR A 449 8.76 -4.55 3.50
CA THR A 449 10.22 -4.64 3.38
C THR A 449 10.90 -3.36 3.88
N GLY A 450 10.34 -2.19 3.56
CA GLY A 450 10.80 -0.89 4.06
C GLY A 450 10.72 -0.79 5.58
N ASP A 451 9.58 -1.18 6.17
CA ASP A 451 9.37 -1.17 7.62
C ASP A 451 10.43 -2.01 8.36
N ALA A 452 10.72 -3.20 7.81
CA ALA A 452 11.77 -4.07 8.35
C ALA A 452 13.17 -3.48 8.19
N ALA A 453 13.48 -2.89 7.02
CA ALA A 453 14.77 -2.26 6.76
C ALA A 453 15.02 -1.09 7.73
N VAL A 454 14.02 -0.24 7.94
CA VAL A 454 14.09 0.87 8.90
C VAL A 454 14.23 0.34 10.33
N SER A 455 13.50 -0.71 10.70
CA SER A 455 13.64 -1.33 12.04
C SER A 455 15.07 -1.81 12.31
N VAL A 456 15.71 -2.45 11.33
CA VAL A 456 17.12 -2.88 11.42
C VAL A 456 18.06 -1.68 11.54
N ILE A 457 17.86 -0.63 10.72
CA ILE A 457 18.66 0.59 10.77
C ILE A 457 18.54 1.28 12.14
N ILE A 458 17.33 1.39 12.68
CA ILE A 458 17.10 1.97 14.00
C ILE A 458 17.79 1.14 15.08
N SER A 459 17.73 -0.19 14.99
CA SER A 459 18.41 -1.09 15.93
C SER A 459 19.91 -0.87 16.00
N GLU A 460 20.56 -0.89 14.84
CA GLU A 460 22.02 -0.72 14.74
C GLU A 460 22.46 0.70 15.14
N THR A 461 21.67 1.71 14.80
CA THR A 461 22.08 3.10 15.04
C THR A 461 21.74 3.63 16.44
N GLU A 462 20.83 2.98 17.17
CA GLU A 462 20.48 3.33 18.55
C GLU A 462 21.12 2.42 19.60
N ASN A 463 21.83 1.36 19.20
CA ASN A 463 22.51 0.38 20.07
C ASN A 463 21.60 -0.10 21.22
N ILE A 464 20.35 -0.41 20.92
CA ILE A 464 19.39 -0.86 21.93
C ILE A 464 19.60 -2.37 22.10
N GLU A 465 20.17 -2.79 23.22
CA GLU A 465 20.26 -4.20 23.59
C GLU A 465 18.97 -4.66 24.29
N GLU A 466 18.62 -5.94 24.14
CA GLU A 466 17.53 -6.55 24.90
C GLU A 466 17.79 -6.51 26.40
N ILE A 467 16.77 -6.14 27.16
CA ILE A 467 16.76 -6.30 28.61
C ILE A 467 16.18 -7.69 28.87
N HIS A 468 17.04 -8.67 29.16
CA HIS A 468 16.63 -10.00 29.62
C HIS A 468 15.91 -9.95 30.97
#